data_AF-A0A381YGJ7-F1
#
_entry.id   AF-A0A381YGJ7-F1
#
_cell.length_a   1.000
_cell.length_b   1.000
_cell.length_c   1.000
_cell.angle_alpha   90.00
_cell.angle_beta   90.00
_cell.angle_gamma   90.00
#
_symmetry.space_group_name_H-M   'P 1'
#
loop_
_entity.id
_entity.type
_entity.pdbx_description
1 polymer ?
#
loop_
_entity_poly.entity_id
_entity_poly.type
_entity_poly.pdbx_seq_one_letter_code
_entity_poly.pdbx_strand_id
1 'polypeptide(L)'
;MVKYFMSRATVPAFCIFLSMFTLACQGPSGEGSPDGEMSQREAMLARAIELEFDTEYVPPPGDALVHHASGFAKILCSGVFITGLDADFVAENIGYFTAAYDQRANVVDRVIDWDNKAVHLTLPDGVVRTAKVVGDQGCVTLPIGEDSVHFTPVDVESALPDPATTPWPMGDVLPDEPFPSELDEEKVSAAVAAAFEPAEGMTAAFVVTWKGQIIGESYRDGITMHTPLESWSMGKSLTATLMGVLIEQGVYDLWQSAPVPEWQGEDDPRAEIRIADIMRMSSGLRFRNAGDPDFDPALGYPDHLYVYT
;
A
#
# COMPACT_ATOMS: atom_id res chain seq x y z
N MET A 1 -36.92 -13.94 -39.84
CA MET A 1 -37.17 -14.44 -41.22
C MET A 1 -36.03 -13.90 -42.09
N VAL A 2 -34.89 -14.59 -42.16
CA VAL A 2 -34.44 -15.42 -43.31
C VAL A 2 -34.34 -14.55 -44.57
N LYS A 3 -33.21 -14.30 -45.24
CA LYS A 3 -31.97 -15.05 -45.51
C LYS A 3 -30.97 -14.06 -46.17
N TYR A 4 -29.67 -14.23 -46.01
CA TYR A 4 -28.74 -14.32 -47.16
C TYR A 4 -27.52 -15.16 -46.77
N PHE A 5 -26.99 -15.82 -47.79
CA PHE A 5 -26.29 -17.10 -47.75
C PHE A 5 -24.77 -16.93 -47.86
N MET A 6 -24.09 -18.01 -47.47
CA MET A 6 -22.65 -18.28 -47.45
C MET A 6 -21.84 -17.86 -48.69
N SER A 7 -20.58 -17.50 -48.46
CA SER A 7 -19.47 -17.99 -49.29
C SER A 7 -18.26 -18.30 -48.41
N ARG A 8 -17.83 -19.57 -48.46
CA ARG A 8 -16.59 -20.08 -47.88
C ARG A 8 -15.48 -19.85 -48.91
N ALA A 9 -14.39 -19.21 -48.50
CA ALA A 9 -13.10 -19.37 -49.13
C ALA A 9 -12.01 -19.38 -48.05
N THR A 10 -11.39 -20.53 -47.91
CA THR A 10 -10.18 -20.87 -47.16
C THR A 10 -8.99 -20.00 -47.56
N VAL A 11 -8.33 -19.37 -46.58
CA VAL A 11 -6.98 -18.77 -46.67
C VAL A 11 -6.27 -19.08 -45.34
N PRO A 12 -4.99 -19.48 -45.34
CA PRO A 12 -4.41 -20.31 -44.29
C PRO A 12 -4.07 -19.53 -43.03
N ALA A 13 -4.19 -20.22 -41.90
CA ALA A 13 -3.71 -19.80 -40.59
C ALA A 13 -2.19 -19.57 -40.63
N PHE A 14 -1.77 -18.32 -40.56
CA PHE A 14 -0.42 -17.95 -40.16
C PHE A 14 -0.44 -17.68 -38.66
N CYS A 15 -0.16 -18.72 -37.87
CA CYS A 15 0.16 -18.60 -36.47
C CYS A 15 1.51 -17.88 -36.35
N ILE A 16 1.49 -16.57 -36.10
CA ILE A 16 2.68 -15.85 -35.64
C ILE A 16 2.71 -16.00 -34.11
N PHE A 17 3.38 -17.06 -33.67
CA PHE A 17 3.89 -17.18 -32.30
C PHE A 17 4.93 -16.07 -32.10
N LEU A 18 4.58 -15.02 -31.38
CA LEU A 18 5.57 -14.09 -30.82
C LEU A 18 5.99 -14.62 -29.44
N SER A 19 6.75 -15.72 -29.46
CA SER A 19 7.54 -16.17 -28.33
C SER A 19 8.68 -15.18 -28.13
N MET A 20 8.54 -14.23 -27.20
CA MET A 20 9.72 -13.53 -26.68
C MET A 20 10.51 -14.53 -25.84
N PHE A 21 11.62 -14.96 -26.42
CA PHE A 21 12.65 -15.75 -25.76
C PHE A 21 13.15 -14.98 -24.54
N THR A 22 12.91 -15.54 -23.37
CA THR A 22 13.79 -15.41 -22.22
C THR A 22 15.21 -15.77 -22.68
N LEU A 23 16.11 -14.78 -22.77
CA LEU A 23 17.53 -15.05 -22.77
C LEU A 23 17.91 -15.50 -21.36
N ALA A 24 17.56 -16.75 -21.03
CA ALA A 24 18.23 -17.47 -19.97
C ALA A 24 19.65 -17.73 -20.46
N CYS A 25 20.64 -17.12 -19.81
CA CYS A 25 22.00 -17.62 -19.88
C CYS A 25 22.00 -19.02 -19.22
N GLN A 26 21.65 -20.05 -19.99
CA GLN A 26 21.96 -21.43 -19.66
C GLN A 26 23.48 -21.60 -19.78
N GLY A 27 24.17 -21.31 -18.68
CA GLY A 27 25.51 -21.85 -18.46
C GLY A 27 25.44 -23.38 -18.38
N PRO A 28 26.54 -24.09 -18.66
CA PRO A 28 26.54 -25.54 -18.77
C PRO A 28 26.05 -26.16 -17.46
N SER A 29 25.09 -27.08 -17.58
CA SER A 29 24.70 -27.97 -16.51
C SER A 29 25.88 -28.85 -16.12
N GLY A 30 26.35 -28.69 -14.88
CA GLY A 30 27.17 -29.68 -14.19
C GLY A 30 28.67 -29.46 -14.31
N GLU A 31 29.22 -28.63 -13.43
CA GLU A 31 30.51 -28.84 -12.76
C GLU A 31 30.46 -27.99 -11.48
N GLY A 32 30.76 -28.61 -10.33
CA GLY A 32 30.64 -27.97 -9.01
C GLY A 32 31.45 -26.68 -8.95
N SER A 33 30.88 -25.64 -8.34
CA SER A 33 31.63 -24.42 -8.03
C SER A 33 32.88 -24.77 -7.23
N PRO A 34 34.05 -24.22 -7.57
CA PRO A 34 35.25 -24.36 -6.78
C PRO A 34 35.02 -23.68 -5.41
N ASP A 35 35.71 -24.20 -4.41
CA ASP A 35 35.60 -23.86 -2.99
C ASP A 35 35.29 -22.38 -2.65
N GLY A 36 34.24 -22.15 -1.87
CA GLY A 36 34.19 -21.05 -0.88
C GLY A 36 33.48 -19.73 -1.24
N GLU A 37 32.89 -19.55 -2.42
CA GLU A 37 32.14 -18.32 -2.72
C GLU A 37 30.69 -18.39 -2.24
N MET A 38 30.32 -17.48 -1.32
CA MET A 38 28.95 -17.29 -0.86
C MET A 38 28.03 -16.92 -2.03
N SER A 39 26.82 -17.47 -2.05
CA SER A 39 25.78 -17.04 -2.99
C SER A 39 25.43 -15.56 -2.79
N GLN A 40 24.89 -14.91 -3.82
CA GLN A 40 24.44 -13.51 -3.73
C GLN A 40 23.45 -13.28 -2.58
N ARG A 41 22.56 -14.26 -2.33
CA ARG A 41 21.61 -14.21 -1.21
C ARG A 41 22.34 -14.25 0.14
N GLU A 42 23.29 -15.16 0.30
CA GLU A 42 24.08 -15.27 1.53
C GLU A 42 24.92 -14.00 1.78
N ALA A 43 25.54 -13.44 0.73
CA ALA A 43 26.31 -12.20 0.85
C ALA A 43 25.43 -11.00 1.24
N MET A 44 24.23 -10.89 0.67
CA MET A 44 23.25 -9.87 1.05
C MET A 44 22.80 -10.02 2.50
N LEU A 45 22.46 -11.25 2.93
CA LEU A 45 22.04 -11.53 4.30
C LEU A 45 23.16 -11.25 5.31
N ALA A 46 24.39 -11.67 5.01
CA ALA A 46 25.54 -11.38 5.87
C ALA A 46 25.78 -9.88 6.03
N ARG A 47 25.67 -9.11 4.94
CA ARG A 47 25.74 -7.64 5.01
C ARG A 47 24.61 -7.03 5.83
N ALA A 48 23.38 -7.55 5.71
CA ALA A 48 22.25 -7.06 6.49
C ALA A 48 22.48 -7.31 8.00
N ILE A 49 22.92 -8.51 8.36
CA ILE A 49 23.25 -8.89 9.74
C ILE A 49 24.38 -8.03 10.30
N GLU A 50 25.42 -7.74 9.52
CA GLU A 50 26.54 -6.88 9.96
C GLU A 50 26.11 -5.45 10.31
N LEU A 51 25.05 -4.95 9.68
CA LEU A 51 24.54 -3.58 9.87
C LEU A 51 23.35 -3.51 10.84
N GLU A 52 22.84 -4.64 11.29
CA GLU A 52 21.75 -4.73 12.25
C GLU A 52 22.29 -4.46 13.67
N PHE A 53 21.50 -3.79 14.51
CA PHE A 53 21.86 -3.69 15.92
C PHE A 53 21.81 -5.07 16.59
N ASP A 54 22.75 -5.30 17.52
CA ASP A 54 22.76 -6.50 18.37
C ASP A 54 21.65 -6.39 19.44
N THR A 55 20.41 -6.59 19.00
CA THR A 55 19.22 -6.56 19.85
C THR A 55 18.45 -7.87 19.70
N GLU A 56 17.92 -8.38 20.82
CA GLU A 56 17.05 -9.55 20.78
C GLU A 56 15.77 -9.22 20.01
N TYR A 57 15.48 -10.00 18.97
CA TYR A 57 14.22 -9.89 18.24
C TYR A 57 13.06 -10.43 19.07
N VAL A 58 12.07 -9.57 19.32
CA VAL A 58 10.81 -9.94 19.98
C VAL A 58 9.69 -9.90 18.95
N PRO A 59 9.07 -11.04 18.61
CA PRO A 59 7.97 -11.04 17.65
C PRO A 59 6.73 -10.33 18.21
N PRO A 60 5.87 -9.78 17.33
CA PRO A 60 4.55 -9.31 17.70
C PRO A 60 3.82 -10.32 18.59
N PRO A 61 3.27 -9.88 19.73
CA PRO A 61 2.63 -10.78 20.68
C PRO A 61 1.28 -11.26 20.16
N GLY A 62 0.80 -12.38 20.69
CA GLY A 62 -0.54 -12.89 20.39
C GLY A 62 -0.60 -13.82 19.18
N ASP A 63 -1.82 -14.16 18.77
CA ASP A 63 -2.07 -15.12 17.70
C ASP A 63 -2.04 -14.44 16.32
N ALA A 64 -1.30 -15.02 15.37
CA ALA A 64 -1.14 -14.47 14.02
C ALA A 64 -2.45 -14.41 13.23
N LEU A 65 -3.36 -15.38 13.41
CA LEU A 65 -4.66 -15.38 12.74
C LEU A 65 -5.54 -14.23 13.25
N VAL A 66 -5.46 -13.95 14.55
CA VAL A 66 -6.14 -12.81 15.18
C VAL A 66 -5.65 -11.48 14.59
N HIS A 67 -4.34 -11.33 14.34
CA HIS A 67 -3.79 -10.14 13.66
C HIS A 67 -4.24 -10.04 12.20
N HIS A 68 -4.19 -11.13 11.44
CA HIS A 68 -4.71 -11.16 10.07
C HIS A 68 -6.18 -10.73 10.00
N ALA A 69 -7.03 -11.24 10.89
CA ALA A 69 -8.43 -10.83 10.99
C ALA A 69 -8.56 -9.34 11.36
N SER A 70 -7.70 -8.83 12.25
CA SER A 70 -7.68 -7.41 12.61
C SER A 70 -7.39 -6.50 11.40
N GLY A 71 -6.31 -6.77 10.68
CA GLY A 71 -5.96 -6.01 9.49
C GLY A 71 -7.02 -6.14 8.40
N PHE A 72 -7.59 -7.33 8.22
CA PHE A 72 -8.68 -7.53 7.26
C PHE A 72 -9.94 -6.73 7.61
N ALA A 73 -10.33 -6.69 8.89
CA ALA A 73 -11.44 -5.86 9.37
C ALA A 73 -11.18 -4.37 9.07
N LYS A 74 -9.94 -3.90 9.28
CA LYS A 74 -9.53 -2.52 8.96
C LYS A 74 -9.69 -2.21 7.48
N ILE A 75 -9.17 -3.06 6.59
CA ILE A 75 -9.26 -2.86 5.14
C ILE A 75 -10.71 -2.83 4.68
N LEU A 76 -11.54 -3.76 5.17
CA LEU A 76 -12.98 -3.75 4.90
C LEU A 76 -13.65 -2.46 5.39
N CYS A 77 -13.38 -2.04 6.63
CA CYS A 77 -13.93 -0.82 7.18
C CYS A 77 -13.57 0.39 6.31
N SER A 78 -12.29 0.57 5.97
CA SER A 78 -11.84 1.70 5.14
C SER A 78 -12.46 1.66 3.76
N GLY A 79 -12.43 0.52 3.07
CA GLY A 79 -12.98 0.40 1.73
C GLY A 79 -14.49 0.66 1.69
N VAL A 80 -15.24 0.17 2.68
CA VAL A 80 -16.69 0.34 2.73
C VAL A 80 -17.10 1.75 3.19
N PHE A 81 -16.57 2.23 4.31
CA PHE A 81 -17.09 3.44 4.95
C PHE A 81 -16.33 4.72 4.59
N ILE A 82 -15.11 4.63 4.09
CA ILE A 82 -14.31 5.80 3.66
C ILE A 82 -14.35 5.90 2.14
N THR A 83 -13.98 4.83 1.42
CA THR A 83 -13.96 4.84 -0.05
C THR A 83 -15.37 4.69 -0.63
N GLY A 84 -16.29 4.01 0.06
CA GLY A 84 -17.67 3.81 -0.40
C GLY A 84 -17.83 2.61 -1.35
N LEU A 85 -16.93 1.63 -1.29
CA LEU A 85 -16.95 0.44 -2.13
C LEU A 85 -17.84 -0.66 -1.55
N ASP A 86 -18.29 -1.55 -2.43
CA ASP A 86 -18.99 -2.78 -2.04
C ASP A 86 -18.09 -3.68 -1.17
N ALA A 87 -18.67 -4.26 -0.12
CA ALA A 87 -17.91 -5.05 0.86
C ALA A 87 -17.30 -6.32 0.27
N ASP A 88 -17.95 -6.96 -0.70
CA ASP A 88 -17.41 -8.14 -1.39
C ASP A 88 -16.31 -7.75 -2.37
N PHE A 89 -16.47 -6.62 -3.05
CA PHE A 89 -15.42 -6.06 -3.89
C PHE A 89 -14.13 -5.76 -3.07
N VAL A 90 -14.28 -5.08 -1.93
CA VAL A 90 -13.14 -4.77 -1.04
C VAL A 90 -12.51 -6.05 -0.49
N ALA A 91 -13.35 -7.01 -0.08
CA ALA A 91 -12.90 -8.29 0.42
C ALA A 91 -12.03 -9.01 -0.62
N GLU A 92 -12.48 -9.09 -1.86
CA GLU A 92 -11.79 -9.81 -2.92
C GLU A 92 -10.52 -9.09 -3.39
N ASN A 93 -10.62 -7.80 -3.68
CA ASN A 93 -9.61 -7.08 -4.47
C ASN A 93 -8.59 -6.30 -3.62
N ILE A 94 -8.94 -5.94 -2.37
CA ILE A 94 -8.11 -5.06 -1.53
C ILE A 94 -7.61 -5.80 -0.27
N GLY A 95 -8.42 -6.74 0.25
CA GLY A 95 -8.15 -7.45 1.51
C GLY A 95 -6.88 -8.30 1.56
N TYR A 96 -6.18 -8.51 0.44
CA TYR A 96 -5.05 -9.45 0.34
C TYR A 96 -3.82 -9.06 1.12
N PHE A 97 -3.53 -7.77 1.20
CA PHE A 97 -2.30 -7.33 1.83
C PHE A 97 -2.18 -7.74 3.31
N THR A 98 -3.24 -7.57 4.11
CA THR A 98 -3.21 -7.90 5.55
C THR A 98 -3.66 -9.32 5.86
N ALA A 99 -4.36 -9.98 4.94
CA ALA A 99 -4.82 -11.36 5.12
C ALA A 99 -4.87 -12.06 3.76
N ALA A 100 -4.00 -13.03 3.52
CA ALA A 100 -4.10 -13.89 2.34
C ALA A 100 -5.36 -14.78 2.40
N TYR A 101 -5.76 -15.39 1.28
CA TYR A 101 -7.01 -16.16 1.20
C TYR A 101 -7.11 -17.30 2.23
N ASP A 102 -6.00 -17.98 2.51
CA ASP A 102 -5.91 -19.04 3.51
C ASP A 102 -6.19 -18.52 4.94
N GLN A 103 -5.77 -17.29 5.24
CA GLN A 103 -6.05 -16.63 6.51
C GLN A 103 -7.52 -16.20 6.61
N ARG A 104 -8.05 -15.55 5.56
CA ARG A 104 -9.45 -15.09 5.51
C ARG A 104 -10.45 -16.24 5.55
N ALA A 105 -10.10 -17.40 5.02
CA ALA A 105 -10.95 -18.59 5.04
C ALA A 105 -11.31 -19.07 6.46
N ASN A 106 -10.58 -18.62 7.49
CA ASN A 106 -10.90 -18.92 8.89
C ASN A 106 -11.95 -17.97 9.49
N VAL A 107 -12.31 -16.88 8.82
CA VAL A 107 -13.38 -15.99 9.29
C VAL A 107 -14.71 -16.70 9.11
N VAL A 108 -15.37 -17.05 10.23
CA VAL A 108 -16.63 -17.81 10.24
C VAL A 108 -17.86 -16.92 10.13
N ASP A 109 -17.72 -15.63 10.48
CA ASP A 109 -18.76 -14.63 10.33
C ASP A 109 -18.16 -13.26 10.01
N ARG A 110 -18.76 -12.55 9.06
CA ARG A 110 -18.38 -11.20 8.63
C ARG A 110 -19.61 -10.32 8.62
N VAL A 111 -19.65 -9.37 9.54
CA VAL A 111 -20.76 -8.42 9.70
C VAL A 111 -20.29 -7.02 9.34
N ILE A 112 -21.00 -6.39 8.40
CA ILE A 112 -20.88 -4.95 8.11
C ILE A 112 -21.99 -4.23 8.88
N ASP A 113 -21.62 -3.58 9.98
CA ASP A 113 -22.52 -2.79 10.80
C ASP A 113 -22.58 -1.36 10.25
N TRP A 114 -23.63 -1.09 9.48
CA TRP A 114 -23.85 0.21 8.86
C TRP A 114 -24.25 1.29 9.87
N ASP A 115 -24.95 0.92 10.93
CA ASP A 115 -25.44 1.87 11.94
C ASP A 115 -24.28 2.43 12.76
N ASN A 116 -23.32 1.57 13.12
CA ASN A 116 -22.13 1.96 13.88
C ASN A 116 -20.89 2.24 13.01
N LYS A 117 -21.01 2.10 11.68
CA LYS A 117 -19.89 2.16 10.73
C LYS A 117 -18.71 1.29 11.16
N ALA A 118 -19.00 0.03 11.43
CA ALA A 118 -18.04 -0.95 11.93
C ALA A 118 -18.06 -2.24 11.10
N VAL A 119 -16.96 -2.97 11.15
CA VAL A 119 -16.82 -4.32 10.59
C VAL A 119 -16.42 -5.26 11.71
N HIS A 120 -17.14 -6.36 11.86
CA HIS A 120 -16.87 -7.41 12.83
C HIS A 120 -16.54 -8.70 12.11
N LEU A 121 -15.37 -9.27 12.42
CA LEU A 121 -14.92 -10.56 11.91
C LEU A 121 -14.79 -11.54 13.07
N THR A 122 -15.55 -12.64 13.01
CA THR A 122 -15.52 -13.70 14.03
C THR A 122 -14.64 -14.85 13.56
N LEU A 123 -13.74 -15.31 14.43
CA LEU A 123 -12.86 -16.45 14.23
C LEU A 123 -13.46 -17.74 14.83
N PRO A 124 -12.93 -18.94 14.50
CA PRO A 124 -13.52 -20.21 14.91
C PRO A 124 -13.50 -20.45 16.42
N ASP A 125 -12.58 -19.81 17.14
CA ASP A 125 -12.46 -19.83 18.59
C ASP A 125 -13.40 -18.84 19.30
N GLY A 126 -14.17 -18.06 18.52
CA GLY A 126 -15.12 -17.06 19.02
C GLY A 126 -14.51 -15.68 19.25
N VAL A 127 -13.20 -15.49 18.99
CA VAL A 127 -12.60 -14.15 19.04
C VAL A 127 -13.19 -13.29 17.93
N VAL A 128 -13.59 -12.06 18.29
CA VAL A 128 -14.10 -11.07 17.34
C VAL A 128 -13.08 -9.95 17.19
N ARG A 129 -12.67 -9.67 15.95
CA ARG A 129 -11.91 -8.48 15.59
C ARG A 129 -12.84 -7.44 14.99
N THR A 130 -12.74 -6.22 15.51
CA THR A 130 -13.59 -5.10 15.10
C THR A 130 -12.72 -3.96 14.57
N ALA A 131 -13.11 -3.41 13.43
CA ALA A 131 -12.64 -2.11 12.98
C ALA A 131 -13.82 -1.15 12.84
N LYS A 132 -13.64 0.11 13.20
CA LYS A 132 -14.72 1.11 13.23
C LYS A 132 -14.22 2.46 12.75
N VAL A 133 -15.09 3.23 12.11
CA VAL A 133 -14.83 4.64 11.81
C VAL A 133 -14.81 5.45 13.11
N VAL A 134 -13.69 6.13 13.36
CA VAL A 134 -13.42 6.95 14.55
C VAL A 134 -13.12 8.38 14.09
N GLY A 135 -14.18 9.20 13.99
CA GLY A 135 -14.08 10.60 13.56
C GLY A 135 -13.23 10.78 12.31
N ASP A 136 -12.38 11.80 12.31
CA ASP A 136 -11.46 12.10 11.21
C ASP A 136 -10.18 11.23 11.22
N GLN A 137 -10.04 10.31 12.19
CA GLN A 137 -8.96 9.31 12.19
C GLN A 137 -9.29 8.11 11.28
N GLY A 138 -10.49 8.08 10.70
CA GLY A 138 -10.91 7.02 9.78
C GLY A 138 -11.13 5.69 10.49
N CYS A 139 -10.88 4.58 9.79
CA CYS A 139 -11.11 3.24 10.33
C CYS A 139 -9.93 2.76 11.17
N VAL A 140 -10.22 2.42 12.42
CA VAL A 140 -9.24 1.95 13.41
C VAL A 140 -9.65 0.57 13.92
N THR A 141 -8.68 -0.32 14.11
CA THR A 141 -8.88 -1.62 14.76
C THR A 141 -9.00 -1.43 16.27
N LEU A 142 -10.03 -2.00 16.87
CA LEU A 142 -10.27 -1.89 18.30
C LEU A 142 -9.46 -2.95 19.06
N PRO A 143 -9.08 -2.71 20.33
CA PRO A 143 -8.58 -3.76 21.21
C PRO A 143 -9.58 -4.92 21.30
N ILE A 144 -9.10 -6.14 21.52
CA ILE A 144 -9.99 -7.32 21.62
C ILE A 144 -10.92 -7.15 22.81
N GLY A 145 -12.23 -7.28 22.56
CA GLY A 145 -13.25 -7.17 23.61
C GLY A 145 -13.61 -5.73 24.00
N GLU A 146 -13.06 -4.73 23.32
CA GLU A 146 -13.36 -3.32 23.56
C GLU A 146 -14.22 -2.72 22.44
N ASP A 147 -14.92 -1.63 22.77
CA ASP A 147 -15.85 -0.91 21.89
C ASP A 147 -15.34 0.47 21.45
N SER A 148 -14.16 0.86 21.93
CA SER A 148 -13.56 2.18 21.75
C SER A 148 -12.04 2.12 21.68
N VAL A 149 -11.44 3.22 21.22
CA VAL A 149 -9.99 3.40 21.11
C VAL A 149 -9.40 3.97 22.40
N HIS A 150 -8.10 3.75 22.65
CA HIS A 150 -7.39 4.29 23.81
C HIS A 150 -6.91 5.75 23.67
N PHE A 151 -7.38 6.46 22.65
CA PHE A 151 -7.11 7.87 22.44
C PHE A 151 -8.42 8.64 22.31
N THR A 152 -8.39 9.95 22.55
CA THR A 152 -9.54 10.81 22.27
C THR A 152 -9.54 11.18 20.79
N PRO A 153 -10.58 10.81 20.01
CA PRO A 153 -10.67 11.23 18.61
C PRO A 153 -10.67 12.75 18.51
N VAL A 154 -10.05 13.27 17.45
CA VAL A 154 -9.91 14.71 17.22
C VAL A 154 -10.52 15.04 15.87
N ASP A 155 -11.41 16.02 15.83
CA ASP A 155 -11.90 16.56 14.57
C ASP A 155 -10.79 17.39 13.92
N VAL A 156 -10.45 17.06 12.67
CA VAL A 156 -9.41 17.71 11.88
C VAL A 156 -10.09 18.70 10.95
N GLU A 157 -10.20 19.94 11.41
CA GLU A 157 -10.72 21.03 10.59
C GLU A 157 -9.72 21.39 9.49
N SER A 158 -10.16 21.32 8.23
CA SER A 158 -9.37 21.83 7.11
C SER A 158 -9.20 23.34 7.22
N ALA A 159 -7.96 23.81 7.12
CA ALA A 159 -7.65 25.23 6.99
C ALA A 159 -7.89 25.76 5.57
N LEU A 160 -8.25 24.89 4.62
CA LEU A 160 -8.50 25.26 3.22
C LEU A 160 -9.97 25.70 3.02
N PRO A 161 -10.21 26.68 2.14
CA PRO A 161 -11.57 27.04 1.71
C PRO A 161 -12.25 25.91 0.93
N ASP A 162 -13.56 26.10 0.65
CA ASP A 162 -14.36 25.15 -0.13
C ASP A 162 -13.67 24.83 -1.48
N PRO A 163 -13.32 23.55 -1.73
CA PRO A 163 -12.60 23.17 -2.94
C PRO A 163 -13.38 23.49 -4.21
N ALA A 164 -14.72 23.50 -4.18
CA ALA A 164 -15.56 23.84 -5.34
C ALA A 164 -15.39 25.29 -5.82
N THR A 165 -14.80 26.16 -4.99
CA THR A 165 -14.54 27.57 -5.31
C THR A 165 -13.05 27.92 -5.31
N THR A 166 -12.19 26.95 -5.03
CA THR A 166 -10.75 27.15 -4.85
C THR A 166 -9.99 26.72 -6.11
N PRO A 167 -9.09 27.56 -6.64
CA PRO A 167 -8.27 27.19 -7.79
C PRO A 167 -7.39 25.96 -7.52
N TRP A 168 -7.27 25.10 -8.52
CA TRP A 168 -6.25 24.04 -8.55
C TRP A 168 -4.84 24.63 -8.35
N PRO A 169 -3.94 23.98 -7.57
CA PRO A 169 -4.06 22.63 -6.99
C PRO A 169 -4.66 22.57 -5.58
N MET A 170 -5.15 23.68 -5.04
CA MET A 170 -5.71 23.72 -3.68
C MET A 170 -7.22 23.45 -3.65
N GLY A 171 -7.87 23.35 -4.81
CA GLY A 171 -9.26 22.94 -4.99
C GLY A 171 -9.57 22.52 -6.41
N ASP A 172 -10.84 22.52 -6.76
CA ASP A 172 -11.39 21.84 -7.94
C ASP A 172 -11.59 22.79 -9.15
N VAL A 173 -11.36 24.09 -8.96
CA VAL A 173 -11.53 25.07 -10.05
C VAL A 173 -10.29 25.02 -10.96
N LEU A 174 -10.44 24.33 -12.09
CA LEU A 174 -9.40 24.28 -13.12
C LEU A 174 -9.27 25.63 -13.84
N PRO A 175 -8.04 26.03 -14.23
CA PRO A 175 -7.83 27.24 -15.01
C PRO A 175 -8.48 27.10 -16.39
N ASP A 176 -9.07 28.20 -16.90
CA ASP A 176 -9.56 28.31 -18.28
C ASP A 176 -8.38 28.60 -19.22
N GLU A 177 -7.44 27.66 -19.28
CA GLU A 177 -6.25 27.71 -20.13
C GLU A 177 -6.36 26.67 -21.25
N PRO A 178 -5.93 27.00 -22.48
CA PRO A 178 -5.91 26.03 -23.56
C PRO A 178 -4.96 24.87 -23.24
N PHE A 179 -5.18 23.73 -23.91
CA PHE A 179 -4.26 22.60 -23.81
C PHE A 179 -2.83 23.01 -24.22
N PRO A 180 -1.77 22.56 -23.52
CA PRO A 180 -0.40 22.98 -23.81
C PRO A 180 0.04 22.69 -25.25
N SER A 181 0.46 23.73 -25.96
CA SER A 181 0.86 23.64 -27.38
C SER A 181 2.10 22.76 -27.63
N GLU A 182 2.91 22.55 -26.60
CA GLU A 182 4.09 21.69 -26.63
C GLU A 182 3.77 20.19 -26.54
N LEU A 183 2.52 19.85 -26.21
CA LEU A 183 2.06 18.48 -26.02
C LEU A 183 1.16 18.05 -27.18
N ASP A 184 1.23 16.76 -27.48
CA ASP A 184 0.36 16.10 -28.45
C ASP A 184 -0.87 15.55 -27.71
N GLU A 185 -1.99 16.25 -27.83
CA GLU A 185 -3.24 15.92 -27.12
C GLU A 185 -3.74 14.51 -27.41
N GLU A 186 -3.62 14.05 -28.67
CA GLU A 186 -4.03 12.69 -29.07
C GLU A 186 -3.16 11.63 -28.37
N LYS A 187 -1.85 11.88 -28.25
CA LYS A 187 -0.96 10.96 -27.51
C LYS A 187 -1.23 10.96 -26.00
N VAL A 188 -1.54 12.11 -25.41
CA VAL A 188 -1.90 12.17 -23.99
C VAL A 188 -3.20 11.40 -23.75
N SER A 189 -4.22 11.62 -24.58
CA SER A 189 -5.48 10.87 -24.51
C SER A 189 -5.26 9.36 -24.68
N ALA A 190 -4.42 8.94 -25.63
CA ALA A 190 -4.10 7.53 -25.83
C ALA A 190 -3.37 6.92 -24.61
N ALA A 191 -2.49 7.67 -23.95
CA ALA A 191 -1.80 7.23 -22.74
C ALA A 191 -2.77 7.09 -21.54
N VAL A 192 -3.69 8.04 -21.37
CA VAL A 192 -4.75 7.96 -20.35
C VAL A 192 -5.64 6.74 -20.60
N ALA A 193 -6.06 6.50 -21.84
CA ALA A 193 -6.85 5.32 -22.18
C ALA A 193 -6.07 4.02 -21.93
N ALA A 194 -4.79 3.97 -22.30
CA ALA A 194 -3.94 2.81 -22.07
C ALA A 194 -3.75 2.47 -20.58
N ALA A 195 -3.83 3.45 -19.68
CA ALA A 195 -3.73 3.21 -18.23
C ALA A 195 -4.90 2.36 -17.69
N PHE A 196 -6.01 2.26 -18.42
CA PHE A 196 -7.17 1.44 -18.05
C PHE A 196 -7.22 0.09 -18.77
N GLU A 197 -6.21 -0.23 -19.59
CA GLU A 197 -6.12 -1.46 -20.35
C GLU A 197 -4.91 -2.32 -19.92
N PRO A 198 -5.07 -3.66 -19.85
CA PRO A 198 -6.34 -4.38 -20.04
C PRO A 198 -7.24 -4.19 -18.80
N ALA A 199 -8.55 -4.41 -18.94
CA ALA A 199 -9.53 -4.16 -17.87
C ALA A 199 -9.20 -4.91 -16.55
N GLU A 200 -8.54 -6.06 -16.65
CA GLU A 200 -8.04 -6.88 -15.54
C GLU A 200 -6.96 -6.18 -14.70
N GLY A 201 -6.33 -5.11 -15.20
CA GLY A 201 -5.37 -4.28 -14.46
C GLY A 201 -5.99 -3.47 -13.32
N MET A 202 -7.31 -3.37 -13.27
CA MET A 202 -8.07 -2.79 -12.16
C MET A 202 -7.72 -1.33 -11.78
N THR A 203 -7.17 -0.52 -12.70
CA THR A 203 -6.91 0.91 -12.47
C THR A 203 -8.16 1.64 -12.00
N ALA A 204 -8.11 2.21 -10.79
CA ALA A 204 -9.22 2.93 -10.18
C ALA A 204 -9.29 4.40 -10.63
N ALA A 205 -8.14 5.07 -10.68
CA ALA A 205 -7.99 6.45 -11.09
C ALA A 205 -6.62 6.67 -11.75
N PHE A 206 -6.55 7.62 -12.68
CA PHE A 206 -5.31 8.04 -13.30
C PHE A 206 -5.37 9.54 -13.56
N VAL A 207 -4.37 10.29 -13.11
CA VAL A 207 -4.27 11.75 -13.29
C VAL A 207 -2.85 12.09 -13.72
N VAL A 208 -2.70 12.94 -14.73
CA VAL A 208 -1.42 13.43 -15.21
C VAL A 208 -1.41 14.95 -15.19
N THR A 209 -0.39 15.50 -14.53
CA THR A 209 -0.13 16.94 -14.52
C THR A 209 1.11 17.28 -15.33
N TRP A 210 1.10 18.41 -16.02
CA TRP A 210 2.27 18.99 -16.66
C TRP A 210 2.38 20.46 -16.27
N LYS A 211 3.52 20.85 -15.69
CA LYS A 211 3.76 22.21 -15.16
C LYS A 211 2.63 22.77 -14.28
N GLY A 212 1.98 21.89 -13.51
CA GLY A 212 0.89 22.27 -12.59
C GLY A 212 -0.50 22.27 -13.22
N GLN A 213 -0.67 22.08 -14.53
CA GLN A 213 -1.97 21.90 -15.18
C GLN A 213 -2.30 20.42 -15.29
N ILE A 214 -3.55 20.03 -15.00
CA ILE A 214 -4.05 18.69 -15.34
C ILE A 214 -4.21 18.61 -16.86
N ILE A 215 -3.51 17.68 -17.49
CA ILE A 215 -3.54 17.49 -18.95
C ILE A 215 -4.30 16.22 -19.35
N GLY A 216 -4.72 15.42 -18.37
CA GLY A 216 -5.51 14.23 -18.60
C GLY A 216 -5.82 13.53 -17.29
N GLU A 217 -7.06 13.07 -17.16
CA GLU A 217 -7.50 12.25 -16.05
C GLU A 217 -8.61 11.30 -16.49
N SER A 218 -8.76 10.19 -15.78
CA SER A 218 -9.87 9.27 -15.95
C SER A 218 -10.05 8.49 -14.65
N TYR A 219 -11.29 8.06 -14.42
CA TYR A 219 -11.72 7.35 -13.23
C TYR A 219 -12.57 6.15 -13.66
N ARG A 220 -12.43 5.04 -12.95
CA ARG A 220 -13.27 3.86 -13.14
C ARG A 220 -14.69 4.16 -12.68
N ASP A 221 -15.68 3.43 -13.24
CA ASP A 221 -17.07 3.49 -12.78
C ASP A 221 -17.19 3.40 -11.25
N GLY A 222 -17.91 4.35 -10.66
CA GLY A 222 -18.08 4.46 -9.20
C GLY A 222 -16.96 5.22 -8.47
N ILE A 223 -15.84 5.51 -9.14
CA ILE A 223 -14.75 6.35 -8.62
C ILE A 223 -14.89 7.76 -9.20
N THR A 224 -14.58 8.75 -8.38
CA THR A 224 -14.60 10.16 -8.74
C THR A 224 -13.32 10.84 -8.25
N MET A 225 -13.09 12.10 -8.65
CA MET A 225 -11.99 12.92 -8.14
C MET A 225 -12.03 13.11 -6.61
N HIS A 226 -13.17 12.86 -5.96
CA HIS A 226 -13.34 12.97 -4.50
C HIS A 226 -13.30 11.63 -3.77
N THR A 227 -13.16 10.51 -4.47
CA THR A 227 -13.15 9.19 -3.84
C THR A 227 -11.79 8.93 -3.17
N PRO A 228 -11.71 8.78 -1.84
CA PRO A 228 -10.43 8.48 -1.19
C PRO A 228 -10.00 7.05 -1.48
N LEU A 229 -8.84 6.87 -2.10
CA LEU A 229 -8.27 5.56 -2.43
C LEU A 229 -7.13 5.19 -1.47
N GLU A 230 -6.85 3.90 -1.35
CA GLU A 230 -5.77 3.39 -0.51
C GLU A 230 -4.39 3.88 -0.98
N SER A 231 -3.65 4.57 -0.10
CA SER A 231 -2.37 5.18 -0.46
C SER A 231 -1.18 4.23 -0.32
N TRP A 232 -1.27 3.23 0.55
CA TRP A 232 -0.15 2.37 0.93
C TRP A 232 1.14 3.18 1.20
N SER A 233 2.26 2.73 0.62
CA SER A 233 3.56 3.39 0.74
C SER A 233 3.64 4.78 0.10
N MET A 234 2.66 5.22 -0.69
CA MET A 234 2.61 6.62 -1.14
C MET A 234 2.54 7.59 0.06
N GLY A 235 2.00 7.13 1.19
CA GLY A 235 1.99 7.89 2.45
C GLY A 235 3.38 8.29 2.93
N LYS A 236 4.43 7.53 2.60
CA LYS A 236 5.82 7.88 2.95
C LYS A 236 6.24 9.21 2.32
N SER A 237 5.77 9.51 1.11
CA SER A 237 6.04 10.79 0.44
C SER A 237 5.39 11.97 1.17
N LEU A 238 4.18 11.79 1.71
CA LEU A 238 3.52 12.79 2.53
C LEU A 238 4.27 13.00 3.86
N THR A 239 4.61 11.91 4.57
CA THR A 239 5.42 11.98 5.80
C THR A 239 6.77 12.68 5.55
N ALA A 240 7.45 12.36 4.44
CA ALA A 240 8.70 13.01 4.07
C ALA A 240 8.53 14.50 3.74
N THR A 241 7.44 14.88 3.09
CA THR A 241 7.11 16.28 2.80
C THR A 241 6.88 17.06 4.10
N LEU A 242 6.10 16.51 5.03
CA LEU A 242 5.88 17.12 6.35
C LEU A 242 7.18 17.28 7.14
N MET A 243 8.05 16.27 7.11
CA MET A 243 9.39 16.38 7.72
C MET A 243 10.21 17.50 7.07
N GLY A 244 10.18 17.61 5.74
CA GLY A 244 10.83 18.70 5.01
C GLY A 244 10.33 20.08 5.43
N VAL A 245 9.01 20.25 5.62
CA VAL A 245 8.41 21.49 6.13
C VAL A 245 8.92 21.81 7.54
N LEU A 246 8.98 20.83 8.44
CA LEU A 246 9.47 21.04 9.80
C LEU A 246 10.97 21.40 9.83
N ILE A 247 11.76 20.85 8.91
CA ILE A 247 13.18 21.20 8.73
C ILE A 247 13.32 22.65 8.23
N GLU A 248 12.53 23.04 7.22
CA GLU A 248 12.51 24.42 6.71
C GLU A 248 12.10 25.43 7.80
N GLN A 249 11.18 25.03 8.69
CA GLN A 249 10.76 25.82 9.84
C GLN A 249 11.77 25.85 10.99
N GLY A 250 12.88 25.11 10.89
CA GLY A 250 13.92 25.03 11.92
C GLY A 250 13.52 24.23 13.16
N VAL A 251 12.44 23.44 13.10
CA VAL A 251 12.03 22.54 14.19
C VAL A 251 13.02 21.38 14.31
N TYR A 252 13.47 20.85 13.17
CA TYR A 252 14.46 19.77 13.08
C TYR A 252 15.59 20.11 12.12
N ASP A 253 16.73 19.46 12.30
CA ASP A 253 17.84 19.40 11.34
C ASP A 253 17.90 17.97 10.81
N LEU A 254 17.98 17.78 9.49
CA LEU A 254 17.96 16.44 8.88
C LEU A 254 19.04 15.49 9.44
N TRP A 255 20.19 16.02 9.86
CA TRP A 255 21.34 15.25 10.31
C TRP A 255 21.47 15.18 11.84
N GLN A 256 20.53 15.74 12.60
CA GLN A 256 20.51 15.55 14.05
C GLN A 256 20.10 14.12 14.42
N SER A 257 20.46 13.69 15.62
CA SER A 257 19.96 12.45 16.24
C SER A 257 18.42 12.44 16.25
N ALA A 258 17.83 11.31 15.90
CA ALA A 258 16.38 11.15 15.87
C ALA A 258 15.80 11.45 17.27
N PRO A 259 14.81 12.36 17.39
CA PRO A 259 14.29 12.80 18.67
C PRO A 259 13.29 11.78 19.26
N VAL A 260 13.73 10.53 19.42
CA VAL A 260 12.97 9.43 20.03
C VAL A 260 13.46 9.26 21.46
N PRO A 261 12.69 9.70 22.49
CA PRO A 261 13.14 9.70 23.89
C PRO A 261 13.61 8.32 24.39
N GLU A 262 12.95 7.25 23.93
CA GLU A 262 13.25 5.86 24.29
C GLU A 262 14.61 5.38 23.80
N TRP A 263 15.25 6.11 22.87
CA TRP A 263 16.58 5.79 22.34
C TRP A 263 17.70 6.60 23.01
N GLN A 264 17.37 7.56 23.88
CA GLN A 264 18.35 8.46 24.49
C GLN A 264 18.86 7.96 25.85
N GLY A 265 18.73 6.66 26.12
CA GLY A 265 19.24 6.02 27.33
C GLY A 265 20.77 5.95 27.35
N GLU A 266 21.34 5.78 28.55
CA GLU A 266 22.77 5.50 28.69
C GLU A 266 23.10 4.18 27.97
N ASP A 267 24.16 4.20 27.16
CA ASP A 267 24.64 3.08 26.35
C ASP A 267 23.65 2.52 25.30
N ASP A 268 22.57 3.22 24.95
CA ASP A 268 21.68 2.81 23.86
C ASP A 268 22.27 3.21 22.50
N PRO A 269 22.69 2.24 21.65
CA PRO A 269 23.34 2.56 20.39
C PRO A 269 22.39 3.20 19.36
N ARG A 270 21.07 3.18 19.62
CA ARG A 270 20.07 3.85 18.78
C ARG A 270 20.11 5.38 18.92
N ALA A 271 20.75 5.93 19.96
CA ALA A 271 20.94 7.37 20.13
C ALA A 271 21.70 8.04 18.95
N GLU A 272 22.52 7.25 18.25
CA GLU A 272 23.31 7.68 17.09
C GLU A 272 22.51 7.67 15.77
N ILE A 273 21.30 7.08 15.75
CA ILE A 273 20.43 7.09 14.57
C ILE A 273 19.98 8.52 14.31
N ARG A 274 20.22 9.06 13.12
CA ARG A 274 19.77 10.39 12.73
C ARG A 274 18.42 10.33 12.01
N ILE A 275 17.74 11.47 11.94
CA ILE A 275 16.51 11.61 11.14
C ILE A 275 16.76 11.14 9.69
N ALA A 276 17.87 11.56 9.08
CA ALA A 276 18.26 11.14 7.73
C ALA A 276 18.34 9.62 7.56
N ASP A 277 18.80 8.88 8.58
CA ASP A 277 18.98 7.44 8.50
C ASP A 277 17.63 6.72 8.48
N ILE A 278 16.63 7.21 9.24
CA ILE A 278 15.25 6.70 9.19
C ILE A 278 14.62 7.02 7.83
N MET A 279 14.72 8.27 7.39
CA MET A 279 14.06 8.75 6.16
C MET A 279 14.53 8.06 4.88
N ARG A 280 15.71 7.41 4.91
CA ARG A 280 16.28 6.65 3.78
C ARG A 280 16.38 5.15 4.03
N MET A 281 15.69 4.62 5.05
CA MET A 281 15.68 3.20 5.41
C MET A 281 17.09 2.63 5.68
N SER A 282 17.93 3.40 6.38
CA SER A 282 19.32 3.03 6.71
C SER A 282 19.62 3.14 8.21
N SER A 283 18.60 3.03 9.06
CA SER A 283 18.76 3.15 10.51
C SER A 283 19.37 1.91 11.18
N GLY A 284 19.40 0.75 10.50
CA GLY A 284 19.85 -0.52 11.09
C GLY A 284 18.82 -1.17 12.01
N LEU A 285 17.61 -0.60 12.13
CA LEU A 285 16.52 -1.19 12.90
C LEU A 285 15.89 -2.36 12.13
N ARG A 286 15.82 -3.53 12.77
CA ARG A 286 15.16 -4.70 12.21
C ARG A 286 13.66 -4.48 12.12
N PHE A 287 13.09 -4.81 10.97
CA PHE A 287 11.65 -4.74 10.73
C PHE A 287 11.26 -5.82 9.72
N ARG A 288 10.82 -6.98 10.22
CA ARG A 288 10.60 -8.17 9.40
C ARG A 288 9.40 -8.03 8.49
N ASN A 289 9.58 -8.49 7.26
CA ASN A 289 8.56 -8.54 6.23
C ASN A 289 8.48 -9.94 5.59
N ALA A 290 7.28 -10.33 5.14
CA ALA A 290 7.06 -11.62 4.48
C ALA A 290 7.81 -11.75 3.14
N GLY A 291 8.23 -10.62 2.55
CA GLY A 291 9.08 -10.59 1.35
C GLY A 291 10.58 -10.67 1.63
N ASP A 292 10.99 -10.77 2.90
CA ASP A 292 12.42 -10.83 3.24
C ASP A 292 13.04 -12.13 2.72
N PRO A 293 14.27 -12.08 2.21
CA PRO A 293 14.96 -13.23 1.63
C PRO A 293 15.20 -14.35 2.64
N ASP A 294 15.24 -14.06 3.93
CA ASP A 294 15.38 -14.97 5.07
C ASP A 294 14.08 -15.12 5.87
N PHE A 295 12.93 -14.73 5.30
CA PHE A 295 11.67 -14.80 6.01
C PHE A 295 11.34 -16.23 6.47
N ASP A 296 11.23 -16.38 7.79
CA ASP A 296 10.75 -17.60 8.44
C ASP A 296 9.40 -17.34 9.14
N PRO A 297 8.28 -17.90 8.65
CA PRO A 297 6.97 -17.73 9.28
C PRO A 297 6.88 -18.39 10.67
N ALA A 298 7.79 -19.31 11.02
CA ALA A 298 7.81 -19.91 12.35
C ALA A 298 8.23 -18.92 13.45
N LEU A 299 8.87 -17.81 13.08
CA LEU A 299 9.23 -16.72 14.00
C LEU A 299 8.05 -15.77 14.28
N GLY A 300 6.82 -16.17 13.99
CA GLY A 300 5.60 -15.41 14.32
C GLY A 300 5.17 -14.39 13.26
N TYR A 301 4.21 -13.55 13.64
CA TYR A 301 3.62 -12.55 12.77
C TYR A 301 4.66 -11.48 12.37
N PRO A 302 4.78 -11.07 11.09
CA PRO A 302 5.82 -10.11 10.70
C PRO A 302 5.51 -8.69 11.18
N ASP A 303 6.55 -7.98 11.63
CA ASP A 303 6.45 -6.59 12.13
C ASP A 303 5.78 -5.67 11.09
N HIS A 304 6.11 -5.88 9.80
CA HIS A 304 5.54 -5.13 8.70
C HIS A 304 4.03 -5.20 8.63
N LEU A 305 3.42 -6.35 8.93
CA LEU A 305 1.97 -6.44 8.94
C LEU A 305 1.38 -5.94 10.26
N TYR A 306 2.10 -6.13 11.37
CA TYR A 306 1.63 -5.79 12.71
C TYR A 306 1.24 -4.32 12.89
N VAL A 307 1.97 -3.41 12.25
CA VAL A 307 1.65 -1.97 12.31
C VAL A 307 0.32 -1.58 11.62
N TYR A 308 -0.31 -2.52 10.90
CA TYR A 308 -1.61 -2.34 10.27
C TYR A 308 -2.76 -3.02 11.02
N THR A 309 -2.49 -3.80 12.08
CA THR A 309 -3.45 -4.71 12.73
C THR A 309 -3.82 -4.29 14.13
#